data_AF-A0A935CQZ9-F1
#
_entry.id   AF-A0A935CQZ9-F1
#
_cell.length_a   1.000
_cell.length_b   1.000
_cell.length_c   1.000
_cell.angle_alpha   90.00
_cell.angle_beta   90.00
_cell.angle_gamma   90.00
#
_symmetry.space_group_name_H-M   'P 1'
#
loop_
_entity.id
_entity.type
_entity.pdbx_description
1 polymer ?
#
loop_
_entity_poly.entity_id
_entity_poly.type
_entity_poly.pdbx_seq_one_letter_code
_entity_poly.pdbx_strand_id
1 'polypeptide(L)'
;MHEYRDRTSECQRCGIPFIWTAGEQRAAGGIEPTRRLCPACAQLLPAVSRERGLVKWYNLRRGYGFISRSTGEDLFFHRDALPADAGAIEPNLLLEYGIEHTAKGPQANQIRVLT
;
A
#
# COMPACT_ATOMS: atom_id res chain seq x y z
N MET A 1 -3.27 11.18 -31.35
CA MET A 1 -1.82 10.98 -31.11
C MET A 1 -1.48 11.74 -29.84
N HIS A 2 -1.06 11.09 -28.76
CA HIS A 2 -0.70 11.79 -27.53
C HIS A 2 0.72 12.36 -27.67
N GLU A 3 0.87 13.68 -27.57
CA GLU A 3 2.17 14.34 -27.59
C GLU A 3 2.82 14.25 -26.20
N TYR A 4 3.88 13.46 -26.09
CA TYR A 4 4.64 13.30 -24.85
C TYR A 4 5.85 14.23 -24.85
N ARG A 5 5.90 15.16 -23.88
CA ARG A 5 7.00 16.13 -23.72
C ARG A 5 7.23 16.41 -22.25
N ASP A 6 8.46 16.73 -21.88
CA ASP A 6 8.80 17.06 -20.49
C ASP A 6 7.95 18.23 -20.00
N ARG A 7 7.35 18.08 -18.82
CA ARG A 7 6.50 19.10 -18.19
C ARG A 7 6.96 19.34 -16.76
N THR A 8 6.96 20.60 -16.35
CA THR A 8 7.17 20.95 -14.94
C THR A 8 5.86 20.79 -14.19
N SER A 9 5.89 20.08 -13.07
CA SER A 9 4.75 19.80 -12.19
C SER A 9 5.11 20.14 -10.75
N GLU A 10 4.13 20.58 -9.96
CA GLU A 10 4.33 20.85 -8.53
C GLU A 10 4.04 19.59 -7.69
N CYS A 11 4.95 19.25 -6.77
CA CYS A 11 4.74 18.15 -5.84
C CYS A 11 3.64 18.48 -4.83
N GLN A 12 2.56 17.69 -4.82
CA GLN A 12 1.43 17.86 -3.90
C GLN A 12 1.78 17.64 -2.42
N ARG A 13 2.98 17.12 -2.11
CA ARG A 13 3.43 16.86 -0.73
C ARG A 13 4.37 17.94 -0.19
N CYS A 14 5.29 18.45 -0.99
CA CYS A 14 6.33 19.38 -0.54
C CYS A 14 6.40 20.71 -1.32
N GLY A 15 5.56 20.89 -2.35
CA GLY A 15 5.55 22.09 -3.18
C GLY A 15 6.75 22.24 -4.13
N ILE A 16 7.72 21.32 -4.09
CA ILE A 16 8.90 21.40 -4.95
C ILE A 16 8.49 21.10 -6.41
N PRO A 17 8.86 21.96 -7.38
CA PRO A 17 8.65 21.68 -8.78
C PRO A 17 9.56 20.53 -9.23
N PHE A 18 9.02 19.61 -10.03
CA PHE A 18 9.75 18.49 -10.60
C PHE A 18 9.38 18.30 -12.07
N ILE A 19 10.25 17.64 -12.82
CA ILE A 19 9.99 17.32 -14.22
C ILE A 19 9.24 15.99 -14.30
N TRP A 20 8.03 16.02 -14.84
CA TRP A 20 7.32 14.83 -15.30
C TRP A 20 7.74 14.55 -16.75
N THR A 21 8.67 13.63 -16.90
CA THR A 21 9.36 13.36 -18.16
C THR A 21 8.45 12.72 -19.19
N ALA A 22 8.79 12.87 -20.47
CA ALA A 22 8.12 12.16 -21.54
C ALA A 22 8.19 10.63 -21.38
N GLY A 23 9.24 10.10 -20.73
CA GLY A 23 9.36 8.67 -20.41
C GLY A 23 8.30 8.20 -19.41
N GLU A 24 8.11 8.94 -18.32
CA GLU A 24 7.07 8.65 -17.31
C GLU A 24 5.66 8.79 -17.89
N GLN A 25 5.45 9.79 -18.75
CA GLN A 25 4.17 9.96 -19.44
C GLN A 25 3.84 8.78 -20.36
N ARG A 26 4.83 8.23 -21.07
CA ARG A 26 4.65 7.01 -21.87
C ARG A 26 4.31 5.81 -21.00
N ALA A 27 5.03 5.61 -19.88
CA ALA A 27 4.77 4.51 -18.96
C ALA A 27 3.37 4.57 -18.33
N ALA A 28 2.84 5.77 -18.11
CA ALA A 28 1.49 6.00 -17.59
C ALA A 28 0.40 6.13 -18.67
N GLY A 29 0.72 5.92 -19.96
CA GLY A 29 -0.25 6.08 -21.06
C GLY A 29 -0.79 7.50 -21.24
N GLY A 30 -0.03 8.52 -20.81
CA GLY A 30 -0.42 9.93 -20.83
C GLY A 30 -1.37 10.33 -19.69
N ILE A 31 -1.80 9.38 -18.86
CA ILE A 31 -2.65 9.65 -17.70
C ILE A 31 -1.77 10.19 -16.58
N GLU A 32 -2.08 11.40 -16.13
CA GLU A 32 -1.36 11.99 -15.00
C GLU A 32 -1.67 11.21 -13.72
N PRO A 33 -0.66 10.84 -12.90
CA PRO A 33 -0.90 10.09 -11.68
C PRO A 33 -1.76 10.90 -10.71
N THR A 34 -2.68 10.21 -10.03
CA THR A 34 -3.56 10.82 -9.01
C THR A 34 -2.80 11.51 -7.88
N ARG A 35 -1.54 11.13 -7.67
CA ARG A 35 -0.58 11.82 -6.80
C ARG A 35 0.60 12.31 -7.62
N ARG A 36 0.70 13.62 -7.85
CA ARG A 36 1.88 14.27 -8.41
C ARG A 36 2.91 14.47 -7.32
N LEU A 37 3.88 13.56 -7.22
CA LEU A 37 4.95 13.63 -6.23
C LEU A 37 6.29 13.74 -6.93
N CYS A 38 7.17 14.60 -6.40
CA CYS A 38 8.55 14.63 -6.85
C CYS A 38 9.26 13.29 -6.51
N PRO A 39 10.38 12.96 -7.17
CA PRO A 39 11.09 11.70 -6.97
C PRO A 39 11.41 11.39 -5.51
N ALA A 40 11.85 12.39 -4.74
CA ALA A 40 12.14 12.23 -3.32
C ALA A 40 10.88 11.91 -2.50
N CYS A 41 9.78 12.64 -2.74
CA CYS A 41 8.51 12.39 -2.03
C CYS A 41 7.87 11.05 -2.41
N ALA A 42 8.05 10.61 -3.65
CA ALA A 42 7.59 9.31 -4.15
C ALA A 42 8.37 8.14 -3.54
N GLN A 43 9.70 8.27 -3.38
CA GLN A 43 10.53 7.27 -2.68
C GLN A 43 10.19 7.15 -1.19
N LEU A 44 9.66 8.22 -0.61
CA LEU A 44 9.14 8.23 0.76
C LEU A 44 7.70 7.73 0.86
N LEU A 45 7.05 7.36 -0.25
CA LEU A 45 5.83 6.57 -0.18
C LEU A 45 6.23 5.12 0.07
N PRO A 46 5.53 4.41 0.96
CA PRO A 46 5.75 2.99 1.10
C PRO A 46 5.41 2.33 -0.24
N ALA A 47 6.33 1.53 -0.78
CA ALA A 47 6.14 0.74 -1.99
C ALA A 47 5.21 -0.43 -1.67
N VAL A 48 3.93 -0.14 -1.47
CA VAL A 48 2.98 -1.15 -1.02
C VAL A 48 2.39 -1.86 -2.22
N SER A 49 3.04 -2.94 -2.64
CA SER A 49 2.33 -4.00 -3.34
C SER A 49 1.24 -4.49 -2.38
N ARG A 50 -0.01 -4.10 -2.64
CA ARG A 50 -1.14 -4.51 -1.81
C ARG A 50 -1.62 -5.89 -2.23
N GLU A 51 -1.84 -6.73 -1.24
CA GLU A 51 -2.43 -8.05 -1.40
C GLU A 51 -3.78 -8.12 -0.69
N ARG A 52 -4.54 -9.15 -1.03
CA ARG A 52 -5.79 -9.50 -0.36
C ARG A 52 -5.72 -10.90 0.20
N GLY A 53 -6.34 -11.09 1.35
CA GLY A 53 -6.33 -12.35 2.07
C GLY A 53 -7.41 -12.38 3.14
N LEU A 54 -7.66 -13.57 3.66
CA LEU A 54 -8.70 -13.79 4.67
C LEU A 54 -8.06 -13.92 6.05
N VAL A 55 -8.66 -13.34 7.08
CA VAL A 55 -8.22 -13.60 8.45
C VAL A 55 -8.36 -15.10 8.73
N LYS A 56 -7.24 -15.76 9.04
CA LYS A 56 -7.24 -17.16 9.44
C LYS A 56 -7.67 -17.30 10.89
N TRP A 57 -7.07 -16.47 11.75
CA TRP A 57 -7.44 -16.34 13.16
C TRP A 57 -6.88 -15.04 13.74
N TYR A 58 -7.48 -14.58 14.83
CA TYR A 58 -7.02 -13.42 15.58
C TYR A 58 -7.17 -13.65 17.08
N ASN A 59 -6.15 -13.30 17.86
CA ASN A 59 -6.20 -13.35 19.31
C ASN A 59 -6.37 -11.93 19.87
N LEU A 60 -7.59 -11.58 20.27
CA LEU A 60 -7.91 -10.26 20.78
C LEU A 60 -7.09 -9.87 22.03
N ARG A 61 -6.85 -10.83 22.93
CA ARG A 61 -6.08 -10.55 24.16
C ARG A 61 -4.61 -10.28 23.89
N ARG A 62 -4.01 -10.99 22.93
CA ARG A 62 -2.60 -10.79 22.56
C ARG A 62 -2.38 -9.73 21.48
N GLY A 63 -3.44 -9.31 20.78
CA GLY A 63 -3.40 -8.23 19.80
C GLY A 63 -2.73 -8.60 18.48
N TYR A 64 -2.76 -9.87 18.07
CA TYR A 64 -2.18 -10.29 16.79
C TYR A 64 -2.93 -11.49 16.19
N GLY A 65 -2.72 -11.71 14.90
CA GLY A 65 -3.33 -12.80 14.15
C GLY A 65 -2.55 -13.16 12.89
N PHE A 66 -3.17 -14.00 12.07
CA PHE A 66 -2.62 -14.41 10.79
C PHE A 66 -3.65 -14.29 9.66
N ILE A 67 -3.15 -13.92 8.48
CA ILE A 67 -3.93 -13.82 7.24
C ILE A 67 -3.55 -15.00 6.35
N SER A 68 -4.54 -15.72 5.86
CA SER A 68 -4.37 -16.71 4.81
C SER A 68 -4.21 -15.99 3.45
N ARG A 69 -3.05 -16.17 2.82
CA ARG A 69 -2.72 -15.61 1.50
C ARG A 69 -3.05 -16.61 0.40
N SER A 70 -3.41 -16.12 -0.78
CA SER A 70 -3.54 -16.97 -1.98
C SER A 70 -2.20 -17.54 -2.45
N THR A 71 -1.09 -16.90 -2.07
CA THR A 71 0.26 -17.25 -2.51
C THR A 71 0.93 -18.32 -1.66
N GLY A 72 0.26 -18.84 -0.62
CA GLY A 72 0.77 -19.93 0.21
C GLY A 72 0.84 -19.58 1.70
N GLU A 73 2.01 -19.10 2.15
CA GLU A 73 2.30 -18.94 3.58
C GLU A 73 1.40 -17.92 4.27
N ASP A 74 1.00 -18.21 5.52
CA ASP A 74 0.22 -17.29 6.33
C ASP A 74 1.02 -16.04 6.68
N LEU A 75 0.38 -14.87 6.62
CA LEU A 75 1.00 -13.59 6.96
C LEU A 75 0.68 -13.18 8.39
N PHE A 76 1.70 -12.89 9.18
CA PHE A 76 1.52 -12.32 10.51
C PHE A 76 0.98 -10.88 10.42
N PHE A 77 0.11 -10.50 11.35
CA PHE A 77 -0.24 -9.09 11.55
C PHE A 77 -0.46 -8.75 13.02
N HIS A 78 -0.11 -7.52 13.41
CA HIS A 78 -0.37 -6.95 14.73
C HIS A 78 -1.57 -5.99 14.68
N ARG A 79 -2.24 -5.78 15.81
CA ARG A 79 -3.38 -4.87 15.91
C ARG A 79 -3.05 -3.43 15.46
N ASP A 80 -1.79 -3.01 15.60
CA ASP A 80 -1.37 -1.65 15.23
C ASP A 80 -1.36 -1.44 13.71
N ALA A 81 -1.40 -2.53 12.92
CA ALA A 81 -1.54 -2.47 11.48
C ALA A 81 -3.01 -2.32 11.03
N LEU A 82 -3.98 -2.53 11.94
CA LEU A 82 -5.41 -2.38 11.66
C LEU A 82 -5.85 -0.91 11.73
N PRO A 83 -6.93 -0.53 11.03
CA PRO A 83 -7.58 0.76 11.23
C PRO A 83 -8.01 0.97 12.69
N ALA A 84 -7.97 2.21 13.17
CA ALA A 84 -8.39 2.54 14.55
C ALA A 84 -9.90 2.28 14.77
N ASP A 85 -10.69 2.39 13.71
CA ASP A 85 -12.13 2.12 13.64
C ASP A 85 -12.46 0.68 13.24
N ALA A 86 -11.46 -0.21 13.18
CA ALA A 86 -11.71 -1.61 12.84
C ALA A 86 -12.67 -2.26 13.83
N GLY A 87 -13.72 -2.90 13.30
CA GLY A 87 -14.65 -3.70 14.07
C GLY A 87 -14.02 -5.00 14.59
N ALA A 88 -14.88 -5.97 14.92
CA ALA A 88 -14.43 -7.29 15.34
C ALA A 88 -13.63 -7.98 14.22
N ILE A 89 -12.44 -8.49 14.57
CA ILE A 89 -11.59 -9.25 13.65
C ILE A 89 -11.91 -10.73 13.82
N GLU A 90 -12.67 -11.26 12.87
CA GLU A 90 -13.16 -12.63 12.89
C GLU A 90 -12.54 -13.47 11.76
N PRO A 91 -12.47 -14.80 11.90
CA PRO A 91 -12.05 -15.67 10.81
C PRO A 91 -12.88 -15.45 9.54
N ASN A 92 -12.23 -15.55 8.38
CA ASN A 92 -12.80 -15.30 7.04
C ASN A 92 -13.11 -13.83 6.72
N LEU A 93 -12.77 -12.88 7.59
CA LEU A 93 -12.85 -11.46 7.24
C LEU A 93 -11.85 -11.12 6.13
N LEU A 94 -12.32 -10.46 5.08
CA LEU A 94 -11.49 -10.07 3.94
C LEU A 94 -10.70 -8.80 4.25
N LEU A 95 -9.38 -8.88 4.05
CA LEU A 95 -8.45 -7.78 4.29
C LEU A 95 -7.69 -7.43 3.01
N GLU A 96 -7.42 -6.14 2.83
CA GLU A 96 -6.41 -5.63 1.90
C GLU A 96 -5.26 -5.01 2.68
N TYR A 97 -4.03 -5.38 2.37
CA TYR A 97 -2.87 -5.01 3.19
C TYR A 97 -1.59 -4.90 2.37
N GLY A 98 -0.63 -4.19 2.92
CA GLY A 98 0.75 -4.19 2.44
C GLY A 98 1.58 -5.31 3.06
N ILE A 99 2.63 -5.72 2.35
CA ILE A 99 3.66 -6.60 2.93
C ILE A 99 4.89 -5.77 3.27
N GLU A 100 5.31 -5.88 4.52
CA GLU A 100 6.54 -5.29 5.02
C GLU A 100 7.49 -6.39 5.50
N HIS A 101 8.74 -6.37 5.04
CA HIS A 101 9.77 -7.28 5.50
C HIS A 101 10.48 -6.69 6.71
N THR A 102 10.45 -7.42 7.84
CA THR A 102 11.08 -6.99 9.08
C THR A 102 12.08 -8.05 9.58
N ALA A 103 12.83 -7.72 10.63
CA ALA A 103 13.76 -8.66 11.27
C ALA A 103 13.09 -9.95 11.79
N LYS A 104 11.76 -9.94 12.01
CA LYS A 104 10.97 -11.09 12.46
C LYS A 104 10.29 -11.85 11.31
N GLY A 105 10.53 -11.44 10.07
CA GLY A 105 9.87 -11.97 8.88
C GLY A 105 8.86 -11.00 8.25
N PRO A 106 8.18 -11.45 7.18
CA PRO A 106 7.16 -10.66 6.49
C PRO A 106 5.91 -10.50 7.36
N GLN A 107 5.35 -9.30 7.39
CA GLN A 107 4.10 -9.00 8.11
C GLN A 107 3.19 -8.08 7.31
N ALA A 108 1.90 -8.12 7.63
CA ALA A 108 0.91 -7.24 7.04
C ALA A 108 1.00 -5.85 7.68
N ASN A 109 1.04 -4.80 6.87
CA ASN A 109 0.93 -3.41 7.31
C ASN A 109 -0.23 -2.70 6.59
N GLN A 110 -0.60 -1.51 7.08
CA GLN A 110 -1.60 -0.64 6.44
C GLN A 110 -2.89 -1.38 6.03
N ILE A 111 -3.40 -2.22 6.94
CA ILE A 111 -4.53 -3.10 6.68
C ILE A 111 -5.79 -2.26 6.49
N ARG A 112 -6.65 -2.71 5.58
CA ARG A 112 -8.00 -2.23 5.38
C ARG A 112 -8.94 -3.41 5.44
N VAL A 113 -10.03 -3.24 6.19
CA VAL A 113 -11.12 -4.21 6.19
C VAL A 113 -11.96 -3.98 4.94
N LEU A 114 -12.18 -5.02 4.14
CA LEU A 114 -13.05 -4.98 2.99
C LEU A 114 -14.42 -5.56 3.40
N THR A 115 -15.43 -4.71 3.41
CA THR A 115 -16.84 -5.05 3.63
C THR A 115 -17.55 -5.38 2.33
#